data_AF-A0A9D0X796-F1
#
_entry.id   AF-A0A9D0X796-F1
#
_cell.length_a   1.000
_cell.length_b   1.000
_cell.length_c   1.000
_cell.angle_alpha   90.00
_cell.angle_beta   90.00
_cell.angle_gamma   90.00
#
_symmetry.space_group_name_H-M   'P 1'
#
loop_
_entity.id
_entity.type
_entity.pdbx_description
1 polymer ?
#
loop_
_entity_poly.entity_id
_entity_poly.type
_entity_poly.pdbx_seq_one_letter_code
_entity_poly.pdbx_strand_id
1 'polypeptide(L)'
;MTRSSARPAGSLILNEQDNVGVVLGVVKEGEVLGDGVVARQTIMRGHKGALRRIGAGEPVIKFGQIIGFASTDIAPGEWVHTHNVVMGDLAHDYAFGEGVTETPVLPVSEQATFNGYRRENGKAGTRNYIGVLTSVNCSATVAGL
;
A
#
# COMPACT_ATOMS: atom_id res chain seq x y z
N MET A 1 14.68 21.23 -21.05
CA MET A 1 15.45 19.98 -21.01
C MET A 1 15.06 19.21 -19.76
N THR A 2 14.03 18.39 -19.85
CA THR A 2 13.57 17.54 -18.73
C THR A 2 14.58 16.42 -18.55
N ARG A 3 15.36 16.47 -17.46
CA ARG A 3 16.15 15.31 -17.04
C ARG A 3 15.15 14.23 -16.67
N SER A 4 14.92 13.28 -17.58
CA SER A 4 14.40 11.97 -17.21
C SER A 4 15.45 11.34 -16.29
N SER A 5 15.31 11.53 -14.98
CA SER A 5 16.03 10.68 -14.04
C SER A 5 15.37 9.31 -14.18
N ALA A 6 16.00 8.41 -14.92
CA ALA A 6 15.65 7.00 -14.85
C ALA A 6 15.55 6.65 -13.37
N ARG A 7 14.35 6.26 -12.90
CA ARG A 7 14.22 5.73 -11.54
C ARG A 7 15.25 4.61 -11.43
N PRO A 8 16.09 4.58 -10.39
CA PRO A 8 17.03 3.50 -10.24
C PRO A 8 16.27 2.17 -10.36
N ALA A 9 16.78 1.26 -11.18
CA ALA A 9 16.30 -0.11 -11.21
C ALA A 9 16.40 -0.63 -9.78
N GLY A 10 15.28 -1.10 -9.24
CA GLY A 10 15.18 -1.43 -7.83
C GLY A 10 13.75 -1.72 -7.40
N SER A 11 13.62 -2.02 -6.13
CA SER A 11 12.37 -2.41 -5.51
C SER A 11 11.90 -1.40 -4.47
N LEU A 12 10.59 -1.36 -4.28
CA LEU A 12 9.93 -0.63 -3.22
C LEU A 12 9.83 -1.54 -1.99
N ILE A 13 10.39 -1.06 -0.89
CA ILE A 13 10.35 -1.66 0.44
C ILE A 13 9.43 -0.78 1.27
N LEU A 14 8.38 -1.35 1.86
CA LEU A 14 7.31 -0.59 2.50
C LEU A 14 7.41 -0.58 4.01
N ASN A 15 8.13 -1.55 4.56
CA ASN A 15 8.41 -1.67 5.98
C ASN A 15 9.84 -2.21 6.17
N GLU A 16 10.51 -1.77 7.23
CA GLU A 16 11.88 -2.22 7.55
C GLU A 16 11.96 -3.74 7.86
N GLN A 17 10.84 -4.35 8.26
CA GLN A 17 10.75 -5.78 8.53
C GLN A 17 10.56 -6.62 7.26
N ASP A 18 10.31 -5.99 6.11
CA ASP A 18 10.10 -6.71 4.85
C ASP A 18 11.32 -7.57 4.51
N ASN A 19 11.09 -8.78 4.01
CA ASN A 19 12.16 -9.64 3.45
C ASN A 19 12.07 -9.74 1.93
N VAL A 20 11.14 -9.00 1.33
CA VAL A 20 10.93 -8.90 -0.11
C VAL A 20 10.68 -7.45 -0.52
N GLY A 21 11.14 -7.09 -1.71
CA GLY A 21 10.86 -5.80 -2.33
C GLY A 21 9.98 -5.97 -3.56
N VAL A 22 9.08 -5.00 -3.83
CA VAL A 22 8.26 -4.99 -5.05
C VAL A 22 8.98 -4.24 -6.16
N VAL A 23 9.26 -4.89 -7.28
CA VAL A 23 10.00 -4.27 -8.38
C VAL A 23 9.16 -3.19 -9.08
N LEU A 24 9.70 -1.98 -9.21
CA LEU A 24 9.00 -0.83 -9.81
C LEU A 24 9.07 -0.79 -11.35
N GLY A 25 10.01 -1.54 -11.94
CA GLY A 25 10.25 -1.71 -13.37
C GLY A 25 10.64 -3.15 -13.70
N VAL A 26 11.39 -3.38 -14.77
CA VAL A 26 12.07 -4.67 -14.97
C VAL A 26 13.43 -4.57 -14.28
N VAL A 27 13.76 -5.54 -13.43
CA VAL A 27 15.11 -5.72 -12.89
C VAL A 27 15.69 -6.96 -13.55
N LYS A 28 16.75 -6.79 -14.33
CA LYS A 28 17.42 -7.90 -15.01
C LYS A 28 18.31 -8.66 -14.05
N GLU A 29 18.67 -9.88 -14.42
CA GLU A 29 19.73 -10.61 -13.73
C GLU A 29 21.02 -9.78 -13.66
N GLY A 30 21.66 -9.76 -12.50
CA GLY A 30 22.86 -8.96 -12.26
C GLY A 30 22.60 -7.49 -11.90
N GLU A 31 21.36 -6.99 -12.02
CA GLU A 31 20.99 -5.65 -11.57
C GLU A 31 20.66 -5.63 -10.07
N VAL A 32 20.82 -4.46 -9.45
CA VAL A 32 20.49 -4.25 -8.04
C VAL A 32 18.98 -4.30 -7.85
N LEU A 33 18.54 -5.16 -6.94
CA LEU A 33 17.14 -5.30 -6.52
C LEU A 33 16.79 -4.34 -5.39
N GLY A 34 17.70 -4.11 -4.44
CA GLY A 34 17.50 -3.28 -3.25
C GLY A 34 18.50 -3.66 -2.15
N ASP A 35 18.88 -2.72 -1.28
CA ASP A 35 19.81 -2.94 -0.15
C ASP A 35 21.11 -3.68 -0.50
N GLY A 36 21.65 -3.43 -1.71
CA GLY A 36 22.87 -4.09 -2.20
C GLY A 36 22.67 -5.52 -2.70
N VAL A 37 21.45 -6.06 -2.65
CA VAL A 37 21.10 -7.38 -3.19
C VAL A 37 20.97 -7.30 -4.70
N VAL A 38 21.57 -8.28 -5.39
CA VAL A 38 21.56 -8.40 -6.85
C VAL A 38 20.56 -9.48 -7.28
N ALA A 39 19.77 -9.20 -8.30
CA ALA A 39 18.80 -10.16 -8.83
C ALA A 39 19.49 -11.36 -9.49
N ARG A 40 19.00 -12.57 -9.17
CA ARG A 40 19.51 -13.85 -9.70
C ARG A 40 18.81 -14.31 -10.98
N GLN A 41 17.71 -13.65 -11.33
CA GLN A 41 17.03 -13.79 -12.61
C GLN A 41 16.30 -12.47 -12.92
N THR A 42 15.79 -12.36 -14.14
CA THR A 42 14.97 -11.20 -14.52
C THR A 42 13.63 -11.24 -13.76
N ILE A 43 13.32 -10.16 -13.05
CA ILE A 43 12.08 -9.97 -12.31
C ILE A 43 11.27 -8.84 -12.95
N MET A 44 10.05 -9.18 -13.35
CA MET A 44 9.14 -8.25 -14.02
C MET A 44 8.50 -7.26 -13.05
N ARG A 45 8.07 -6.11 -13.58
CA ARG A 45 7.39 -5.06 -12.81
C ARG A 45 6.21 -5.60 -12.02
N GLY A 46 6.10 -5.19 -10.75
CA GLY A 46 5.03 -5.58 -9.84
C GLY A 46 5.26 -6.90 -9.13
N HIS A 47 6.25 -7.69 -9.56
CA HIS A 47 6.64 -8.91 -8.85
C HIS A 47 7.57 -8.60 -7.66
N LYS A 48 7.80 -9.62 -6.83
CA LYS A 48 8.62 -9.52 -5.63
C LYS A 48 9.98 -10.17 -5.88
N GLY A 49 11.03 -9.56 -5.36
CA GLY A 49 12.34 -10.20 -5.21
C GLY A 49 12.72 -10.33 -3.75
N ALA A 50 13.43 -11.38 -3.37
CA ALA A 50 13.91 -11.58 -2.01
C ALA A 50 15.07 -10.63 -1.70
N LEU A 51 14.99 -9.91 -0.57
CA LEU A 51 16.04 -8.99 -0.10
C LEU A 51 17.04 -9.68 0.83
N ARG A 52 16.70 -10.87 1.32
CA ARG A 52 17.53 -11.72 2.15
C ARG A 52 17.13 -13.18 1.93
N ARG A 53 17.89 -14.11 2.49
CA ARG A 53 17.53 -15.53 2.46
C ARG A 53 16.22 -15.73 3.21
N ILE A 54 15.33 -16.55 2.66
CA ILE A 54 14.09 -17.03 3.29
C ILE A 54 14.14 -18.56 3.19
N GLY A 55 14.32 -19.25 4.31
CA GLY A 55 14.34 -20.71 4.35
C GLY A 55 12.96 -21.32 4.05
N ALA A 56 12.93 -22.58 3.62
CA ALA A 56 11.67 -23.31 3.46
C ALA A 56 10.87 -23.31 4.77
N GLY A 57 9.58 -22.99 4.68
CA GLY A 57 8.67 -22.84 5.82
C GLY A 57 8.78 -21.49 6.54
N GLU A 58 9.79 -20.65 6.24
CA GLU A 58 9.90 -19.32 6.84
C GLU A 58 8.89 -18.34 6.24
N PRO A 59 8.44 -17.33 7.02
CA PRO A 59 7.47 -16.36 6.56
C PRO A 59 8.04 -15.45 5.47
N VAL A 60 7.23 -15.19 4.45
CA VAL A 60 7.42 -14.09 3.51
C VAL A 60 6.73 -12.86 4.09
N ILE A 61 7.49 -11.79 4.34
CA ILE A 61 7.05 -10.59 5.06
C ILE A 61 7.01 -9.41 4.10
N LYS A 62 5.83 -8.79 3.97
CA LYS A 62 5.60 -7.58 3.18
C LYS A 62 4.63 -6.66 3.94
N PHE A 63 4.88 -5.35 3.89
CA PHE A 63 4.16 -4.36 4.72
C PHE A 63 4.36 -4.61 6.23
N GLY A 64 5.44 -5.28 6.62
CA GLY A 64 5.66 -5.74 8.00
C GLY A 64 4.71 -6.85 8.44
N GLN A 65 4.04 -7.53 7.52
CA GLN A 65 3.07 -8.58 7.79
C GLN A 65 3.43 -9.86 7.05
N ILE A 66 3.09 -11.02 7.63
CA ILE A 66 3.26 -12.31 6.96
C ILE A 66 2.22 -12.42 5.84
N ILE A 67 2.68 -12.63 4.61
CA ILE A 67 1.82 -12.78 3.42
C ILE A 67 1.77 -14.21 2.88
N GLY A 68 2.49 -15.13 3.53
CA GLY A 68 2.65 -16.52 3.12
C GLY A 68 3.96 -17.07 3.67
N PHE A 69 4.29 -18.29 3.27
CA PHE A 69 5.50 -18.99 3.68
C PHE A 69 6.23 -19.53 2.45
N ALA A 70 7.56 -19.56 2.52
CA ALA A 70 8.35 -20.10 1.43
C ALA A 70 8.12 -21.63 1.33
N SER A 71 7.78 -22.15 0.15
CA SER A 71 7.62 -23.60 -0.05
C SER A 71 8.95 -24.33 -0.26
N THR A 72 10.00 -23.58 -0.54
CA THR A 72 11.38 -24.02 -0.71
C THR A 72 12.31 -22.93 -0.18
N ASP A 73 13.60 -23.22 -0.02
CA ASP A 73 14.60 -22.19 0.23
C ASP A 73 14.59 -21.16 -0.92
N ILE A 74 14.60 -19.88 -0.55
CA ILE A 74 14.66 -18.72 -1.46
C ILE A 74 15.92 -17.92 -1.12
N ALA A 75 16.84 -17.82 -2.08
CA ALA A 75 18.07 -17.06 -1.93
C ALA A 75 17.83 -15.54 -2.12
N PRO A 76 18.69 -14.67 -1.55
CA PRO A 76 18.64 -13.24 -1.86
C PRO A 76 18.72 -12.99 -3.37
N GLY A 77 17.88 -12.09 -3.86
CA GLY A 77 17.78 -11.76 -5.28
C GLY A 77 16.88 -12.68 -6.09
N GLU A 78 16.27 -13.70 -5.48
CA GLU A 78 15.36 -14.59 -6.19
C GLU A 78 13.96 -14.01 -6.40
N TRP A 79 13.28 -14.49 -7.45
CA TRP A 79 11.92 -14.11 -7.76
C TRP A 79 10.95 -14.79 -6.80
N VAL A 80 10.20 -14.00 -6.04
CA VAL A 80 9.25 -14.50 -5.04
C VAL A 80 7.82 -14.42 -5.59
N HIS A 81 7.22 -15.58 -5.86
CA HIS A 81 5.88 -15.69 -6.41
C HIS A 81 5.17 -16.99 -6.02
N THR A 82 4.03 -17.30 -6.63
CA THR A 82 3.18 -18.44 -6.27
C THR A 82 3.85 -19.81 -6.49
N HIS A 83 4.94 -19.87 -7.23
CA HIS A 83 5.70 -21.12 -7.43
C HIS A 83 6.56 -21.48 -6.20
N ASN A 84 6.97 -20.49 -5.40
CA ASN A 84 7.83 -20.68 -4.22
C ASN A 84 7.23 -20.10 -2.92
N VAL A 85 5.97 -19.65 -2.95
CA VAL A 85 5.22 -19.15 -1.79
C VAL A 85 3.88 -19.85 -1.72
N VAL A 86 3.57 -20.36 -0.53
CA VAL A 86 2.31 -21.02 -0.19
C VAL A 86 1.62 -20.31 0.96
N MET A 87 0.31 -20.49 1.05
CA MET A 87 -0.43 -20.14 2.26
C MET A 87 -0.21 -21.25 3.29
N GLY A 88 0.12 -20.87 4.52
CA GLY A 88 0.28 -21.79 5.63
C GLY A 88 -0.64 -21.40 6.77
N ASP A 89 -0.73 -22.27 7.77
CA ASP A 89 -1.50 -22.00 8.97
C ASP A 89 -0.82 -20.88 9.77
N LEU A 90 -1.51 -19.75 9.86
CA LEU A 90 -1.09 -18.62 10.70
C LEU A 90 -1.94 -18.65 11.97
N ALA A 91 -1.38 -19.25 13.03
CA ALA A 91 -1.94 -19.13 14.37
C ALA A 91 -1.77 -17.67 14.82
N HIS A 92 -2.81 -16.87 14.61
CA HIS A 92 -2.83 -15.51 15.15
C HIS A 92 -3.09 -15.60 16.64
N ASP A 93 -2.23 -15.00 17.44
CA ASP A 93 -2.62 -14.60 18.79
C ASP A 93 -3.79 -13.61 18.65
N TYR A 94 -4.81 -13.75 19.50
CA TYR A 94 -6.07 -13.02 19.38
C TYR A 94 -5.90 -11.60 19.95
N ALA A 95 -4.93 -10.86 19.43
CA ALA A 95 -4.45 -9.57 19.91
C ALA A 95 -4.75 -8.43 18.91
N PHE A 96 -5.98 -8.38 18.43
CA PHE A 96 -6.41 -7.34 17.49
C PHE A 96 -6.20 -5.94 18.08
N GLY A 97 -5.44 -5.11 17.36
CA GLY A 97 -5.22 -3.71 17.73
C GLY A 97 -4.15 -3.48 18.80
N GLU A 98 -3.40 -4.50 19.24
CA GLU A 98 -2.32 -4.33 20.22
C GLU A 98 -1.19 -3.41 19.69
N GLY A 99 -0.94 -3.45 18.37
CA GLY A 99 0.01 -2.55 17.70
C GLY A 99 -0.55 -1.18 17.31
N VAL A 100 -1.66 -0.73 17.92
CA VAL A 100 -2.21 0.58 17.60
C VAL A 100 -1.27 1.67 18.11
N THR A 101 -0.80 2.49 17.17
CA THR A 101 -0.11 3.74 17.50
C THR A 101 -1.11 4.86 17.32
N GLU A 102 -1.31 5.70 18.34
CA GLU A 102 -2.14 6.89 18.17
C GLU A 102 -1.55 7.79 17.08
N THR A 103 -2.34 8.06 16.05
CA THR A 103 -1.94 9.06 15.05
C THR A 103 -2.00 10.42 15.71
N PRO A 104 -0.87 11.14 15.83
CA PRO A 104 -0.88 12.44 16.48
C PRO A 104 -1.75 13.41 15.68
N VAL A 105 -2.72 14.01 16.34
CA VAL A 105 -3.50 15.11 15.76
C VAL A 105 -2.58 16.33 15.70
N LEU A 106 -2.42 16.92 14.51
CA LEU A 106 -1.62 18.12 14.35
C LEU A 106 -2.16 19.26 15.23
N PRO A 107 -1.29 20.13 15.79
CA PRO A 107 -1.72 21.34 16.46
C PRO A 107 -2.67 22.16 15.58
N VAL A 108 -3.65 22.84 16.16
CA VAL A 108 -4.66 23.62 15.40
C VAL A 108 -4.02 24.60 14.41
N SER A 109 -2.86 25.16 14.75
CA SER A 109 -2.09 26.06 13.88
C SER A 109 -1.53 25.42 12.61
N GLU A 110 -1.38 24.09 12.60
CA GLU A 110 -0.87 23.30 11.47
C GLU A 110 -1.97 22.53 10.74
N GLN A 111 -3.19 22.52 11.28
CA GLN A 111 -4.32 21.87 10.63
C GLN A 111 -4.69 22.62 9.35
N ALA A 112 -4.80 21.88 8.25
CA ALA A 112 -5.21 22.45 6.98
C ALA A 112 -6.63 23.03 7.07
N THR A 113 -6.79 24.28 6.64
CA THR A 113 -8.09 24.95 6.54
C THR A 113 -8.54 25.03 5.08
N PHE A 114 -9.86 25.17 4.86
CA PHE A 114 -10.42 25.42 3.55
C PHE A 114 -11.54 26.46 3.62
N ASN A 115 -11.78 27.16 2.51
CA ASN A 115 -12.90 28.09 2.38
C ASN A 115 -14.20 27.31 2.21
N GLY A 116 -14.96 27.15 3.29
CA GLY A 116 -16.23 26.43 3.32
C GLY A 116 -17.44 27.33 3.60
N TYR A 117 -18.63 26.77 3.38
CA TYR A 117 -19.90 27.42 3.72
C TYR A 117 -20.27 27.08 5.18
N ARG A 118 -20.10 28.04 6.09
CA ARG A 118 -20.40 27.85 7.53
C ARG A 118 -21.91 27.70 7.75
N ARG A 119 -22.31 26.71 8.55
CA ARG A 119 -23.70 26.47 8.97
C ARG A 119 -23.89 26.81 10.44
N GLU A 120 -25.13 27.08 10.83
CA GLU A 120 -25.49 27.42 12.21
C GLU A 120 -25.15 26.31 13.22
N ASN A 121 -25.20 25.05 12.79
CA ASN A 121 -24.85 23.89 13.62
C ASN A 121 -23.33 23.65 13.77
N GLY A 122 -22.48 24.62 13.37
CA GLY A 122 -21.03 24.54 13.48
C GLY A 122 -20.32 23.70 12.41
N LYS A 123 -21.05 23.01 11.52
CA LYS A 123 -20.47 22.28 10.39
C LYS A 123 -20.19 23.21 9.20
N ALA A 124 -19.31 22.78 8.29
CA ALA A 124 -19.01 23.47 7.05
C ALA A 124 -19.36 22.61 5.82
N GLY A 125 -19.99 23.22 4.81
CA GLY A 125 -20.22 22.58 3.51
C GLY A 125 -19.09 22.88 2.52
N THR A 126 -18.77 21.92 1.65
CA THR A 126 -17.79 22.08 0.55
C THR A 126 -18.42 22.64 -0.74
N ARG A 127 -19.75 22.66 -0.80
CA ARG A 127 -20.57 23.20 -1.89
C ARG A 127 -21.78 23.91 -1.30
N ASN A 128 -22.33 24.88 -2.02
CA ASN A 128 -23.58 25.55 -1.66
C ASN A 128 -24.65 25.20 -2.70
N TYR A 129 -25.41 24.15 -2.42
CA TYR A 129 -26.49 23.67 -3.29
C TYR A 129 -27.84 24.12 -2.75
N ILE A 130 -28.75 24.40 -3.67
CA ILE A 130 -30.18 24.46 -3.38
C ILE A 130 -30.75 23.08 -3.70
N GLY A 131 -31.23 22.37 -2.67
CA GLY A 131 -31.94 21.11 -2.84
C GLY A 131 -33.43 21.35 -2.98
N VAL A 132 -34.02 20.93 -4.10
CA VAL A 132 -35.48 20.89 -4.26
C VAL A 132 -35.92 19.45 -3.96
N LEU A 133 -36.70 19.26 -2.89
CA LEU A 133 -37.24 17.96 -2.50
C LEU A 133 -38.76 17.97 -2.68
N THR A 134 -39.28 16.93 -3.31
CA THR A 134 -40.70 16.81 -3.63
C THR A 134 -41.29 15.68 -2.81
N SER A 135 -42.39 15.96 -2.10
CA SER A 135 -43.01 14.99 -1.17
C SER A 135 -44.00 14.05 -1.87
N VAL A 136 -44.45 14.42 -3.07
CA VAL A 136 -45.45 13.67 -3.86
C VAL A 136 -45.15 13.74 -5.36
N ASN A 137 -45.61 12.76 -6.12
CA ASN A 137 -45.35 12.65 -7.56
C ASN A 137 -45.75 13.90 -8.36
N CYS A 138 -46.88 14.53 -8.05
CA CYS A 138 -47.30 15.75 -8.74
C CYS A 138 -46.31 16.91 -8.56
N SER A 139 -45.68 17.01 -7.39
CA SER A 139 -44.64 18.01 -7.12
C SER A 139 -43.31 17.68 -7.80
N ALA A 140 -43.00 16.40 -8.04
CA ALA A 140 -41.81 15.96 -8.79
C ALA A 140 -41.83 16.48 -10.23
N THR A 141 -42.96 16.30 -10.93
CA THR A 141 -43.13 16.75 -12.31
C THR A 141 -42.93 18.27 -12.47
N VAL A 142 -43.39 19.08 -11.50
CA VAL A 142 -43.22 20.54 -11.54
C VAL A 142 -41.77 20.95 -11.23
N ALA A 143 -41.10 20.24 -10.33
CA ALA A 143 -39.70 20.48 -10.00
C ALA A 143 -38.73 20.05 -11.11
N GLY A 144 -39.21 19.39 -12.18
CA GLY A 144 -38.38 18.86 -13.26
C GLY A 144 -37.50 17.68 -12.81
N LEU A 145 -37.99 16.92 -11.81
CA LEU A 145 -37.34 15.74 -11.23
C LEU A 145 -37.97 14.44 -11.74
#